data_AF-A0A535J0H9-F1
#
_entry.id   AF-A0A535J0H9-F1
#
_cell.length_a   1.000
_cell.length_b   1.000
_cell.length_c   1.000
_cell.angle_alpha   90.00
_cell.angle_beta   90.00
_cell.angle_gamma   90.00
#
_symmetry.space_group_name_H-M   'P 1'
#
loop_
_entity.id
_entity.type
_entity.pdbx_description
1 polymer ?
#
loop_
_entity_poly.entity_id
_entity_poly.type
_entity_poly.pdbx_seq_one_letter_code
_entity_poly.pdbx_strand_id
1 'polypeptide(L)'
;MSLARVLADEDEEDRRQGGGSAPAHVPLAFWSWWTLGLLLIAVAPRLIYVFGVSNPENAGDGLYTDVYQHWQIAYLTKEIGLSHGLRLWDLKGVEYFWGTLHPIVLVILFFVTGSTDIVLARIQSLAFGSLSVVLVFHLCQRYWNLSVALAATAFAAFAPTSV
;
A
#
# COMPACT_ATOMS: atom_id res chain seq x y z
N MET A 1 -28.69 4.59 -42.44
CA MET A 1 -28.65 5.45 -41.23
C MET A 1 -27.39 6.29 -41.30
N SER A 2 -27.48 7.60 -41.03
CA SER A 2 -26.32 8.51 -41.07
C SER A 2 -25.60 8.48 -39.73
N LEU A 3 -24.27 8.41 -39.74
CA LEU A 3 -23.41 8.43 -38.55
C LEU A 3 -23.72 9.62 -37.63
N ALA A 4 -24.04 10.78 -38.22
CA ALA A 4 -24.41 11.99 -37.49
C ALA A 4 -25.70 11.83 -36.66
N ARG A 5 -26.59 10.92 -37.06
CA ARG A 5 -27.84 10.65 -36.35
C ARG A 5 -27.64 9.67 -35.18
N VAL A 6 -26.68 8.75 -35.30
CA VAL A 6 -26.31 7.82 -34.23
C VAL A 6 -25.60 8.56 -33.10
N LEU A 7 -24.67 9.45 -33.44
CA LEU A 7 -23.97 10.28 -32.44
C LEU A 7 -24.93 11.23 -31.70
N ALA A 8 -25.92 11.78 -32.42
CA ALA A 8 -26.93 12.65 -31.81
C ALA A 8 -27.83 11.89 -30.82
N ASP A 9 -28.18 10.62 -31.11
CA ASP A 9 -28.99 9.80 -30.19
C ASP A 9 -28.17 9.38 -28.95
N GLU A 10 -26.87 9.08 -29.08
CA GLU A 10 -25.99 8.78 -27.93
C GLU A 10 -25.82 10.00 -27.01
N ASP A 11 -25.62 11.20 -27.56
CA ASP A 11 -25.54 12.45 -26.78
C ASP A 11 -26.86 12.77 -26.05
N GLU A 12 -28.00 12.42 -26.65
CA GLU A 12 -29.33 12.61 -26.06
C GLU A 12 -29.62 11.57 -24.95
N GLU A 13 -29.15 10.33 -25.11
CA GLU A 13 -29.22 9.27 -24.09
C GLU A 13 -28.31 9.57 -22.89
N ASP A 14 -27.09 10.04 -23.12
CA ASP A 14 -26.18 10.49 -22.06
C ASP A 14 -26.72 11.70 -21.30
N ARG A 15 -27.40 12.64 -21.99
CA ARG A 15 -28.12 13.75 -21.33
C ARG A 15 -29.31 13.29 -20.49
N ARG A 16 -30.02 12.26 -20.92
CA ARG A 16 -31.13 11.67 -20.14
C ARG A 16 -30.64 10.87 -18.94
N GLN A 17 -29.47 10.24 -19.03
CA GLN A 17 -28.84 9.52 -17.91
C GLN A 17 -28.06 10.46 -16.96
N GLY A 18 -27.58 11.61 -17.44
CA GLY A 18 -26.81 12.60 -16.69
C GLY A 18 -27.60 13.47 -15.69
N GLY A 19 -28.90 13.22 -15.50
CA GLY A 19 -29.73 13.88 -14.49
C GLY A 19 -29.45 13.46 -13.04
N GLY A 20 -28.60 12.45 -12.84
CA GLY A 20 -28.06 12.12 -11.53
C GLY A 20 -27.01 13.17 -11.15
N SER A 21 -27.34 14.02 -10.17
CA SER A 21 -26.38 14.91 -9.50
C SER A 21 -25.03 14.21 -9.38
N ALA A 22 -23.98 14.77 -10.01
CA ALA A 22 -22.62 14.25 -9.90
C ALA A 22 -22.36 13.96 -8.41
N PRO A 23 -21.88 12.75 -8.04
CA PRO A 23 -21.72 12.38 -6.65
C PRO A 23 -20.92 13.48 -5.98
N ALA A 24 -21.52 14.13 -4.98
CA ALA A 24 -20.90 15.22 -4.27
C ALA A 24 -19.49 14.77 -3.88
N HIS A 25 -18.48 15.53 -4.27
CA HIS A 25 -17.09 15.23 -3.93
C HIS A 25 -16.95 15.31 -2.40
N VAL A 26 -17.24 14.21 -1.71
CA VAL A 26 -16.96 14.10 -0.28
C VAL A 26 -15.44 14.15 -0.16
N PRO A 27 -14.88 15.13 0.56
CA PRO A 27 -13.45 15.18 0.79
C PRO A 27 -13.04 13.89 1.51
N LEU A 28 -11.89 13.34 1.11
CA LEU A 28 -11.30 12.19 1.82
C LEU A 28 -10.94 12.64 3.24
N ALA A 29 -11.87 12.43 4.17
CA ALA A 29 -11.65 12.66 5.59
C ALA A 29 -10.81 11.50 6.13
N PHE A 30 -9.50 11.56 5.86
CA PHE A 30 -8.52 10.58 6.34
C PHE A 30 -8.51 10.44 7.87
N TRP A 31 -9.02 11.43 8.59
CA TRP A 31 -9.01 11.50 10.04
C TRP A 31 -10.41 11.47 10.65
N SER A 32 -11.13 10.36 10.47
CA SER A 32 -12.40 10.12 11.17
C SER A 32 -12.27 8.91 12.08
N TRP A 33 -13.15 8.79 13.09
CA TRP A 33 -13.15 7.59 13.94
C TRP A 33 -13.42 6.31 13.15
N TRP A 34 -14.09 6.41 12.00
CA TRP A 34 -14.26 5.31 11.05
C TRP A 34 -12.94 4.87 10.42
N THR A 35 -12.08 5.80 9.99
CA THR A 35 -10.78 5.45 9.39
C THR A 35 -9.86 4.78 10.41
N LEU A 36 -9.89 5.24 11.66
CA LEU A 36 -9.15 4.58 12.74
C LEU A 36 -9.67 3.15 12.98
N GLY A 37 -10.98 2.94 13.03
CA GLY A 37 -11.56 1.60 13.20
C GLY A 37 -11.15 0.65 12.07
N LEU A 38 -11.18 1.13 10.82
CA LEU A 38 -10.73 0.36 9.66
C LEU A 38 -9.24 0.03 9.71
N LEU A 39 -8.40 1.00 10.12
CA LEU A 39 -6.98 0.79 10.29
C LEU A 39 -6.71 -0.31 11.34
N LEU A 40 -7.40 -0.27 12.48
CA LEU A 40 -7.25 -1.28 13.53
C LEU A 40 -7.67 -2.68 13.03
N ILE A 41 -8.77 -2.78 12.28
CA ILE A 41 -9.21 -4.03 11.65
C ILE A 41 -8.17 -4.54 10.65
N ALA A 42 -7.52 -3.66 9.90
CA ALA A 42 -6.49 -4.05 8.93
C ALA A 42 -5.15 -4.43 9.58
N VAL A 43 -4.80 -3.80 10.71
CA VAL A 43 -3.56 -4.02 11.45
C VAL A 43 -3.61 -5.32 12.24
N ALA A 44 -4.73 -5.63 12.89
CA ALA A 44 -4.86 -6.81 13.76
C ALA A 44 -4.48 -8.15 13.11
N PRO A 45 -5.05 -8.57 11.96
CA PRO A 45 -4.69 -9.84 11.32
C PRO A 45 -3.24 -9.85 10.83
N ARG A 46 -2.70 -8.69 10.42
CA ARG A 46 -1.30 -8.57 9.98
C ARG A 46 -0.33 -8.73 11.15
N LEU A 47 -0.62 -8.12 12.30
CA LEU A 47 0.17 -8.32 13.52
C LEU A 47 0.14 -9.78 14.00
N ILE A 48 -1.05 -10.39 14.00
CA ILE A 48 -1.21 -11.81 14.37
C ILE A 48 -0.39 -12.69 13.41
N TYR A 49 -0.43 -12.41 12.11
CA TYR A 49 0.36 -13.15 11.14
C TYR A 49 1.86 -12.95 11.38
N VAL A 50 2.34 -11.71 11.49
CA VAL A 50 3.77 -11.40 11.61
C VAL A 50 4.38 -11.98 12.89
N PHE A 51 3.71 -11.81 14.04
CA PHE A 51 4.27 -12.18 15.34
C PHE A 51 3.76 -13.50 15.91
N GLY A 52 2.61 -14.00 15.44
CA GLY A 52 1.99 -15.24 15.96
C GLY A 52 2.09 -16.45 15.02
N VAL A 53 2.27 -16.23 13.72
CA VAL A 53 2.33 -17.31 12.71
C VAL A 53 3.67 -17.35 12.01
N SER A 54 4.17 -16.20 11.57
CA SER A 54 5.46 -16.06 10.92
C SER A 54 6.58 -15.82 11.93
N ASN A 55 7.82 -15.82 11.46
CA ASN A 55 8.96 -15.37 12.25
C ASN A 55 9.36 -13.95 11.77
N PRO A 56 9.19 -12.90 12.60
CA PRO A 56 9.50 -11.53 12.21
C PRO A 56 11.00 -11.33 11.95
N GLU A 57 11.85 -12.13 12.58
CA GLU A 57 13.32 -12.14 12.42
C GLU A 57 13.79 -12.99 11.24
N ASN A 58 12.89 -13.61 10.48
CA ASN A 58 13.29 -14.45 9.37
C ASN A 58 14.01 -13.62 8.29
N ALA A 59 15.31 -13.92 8.13
CA ALA A 59 16.24 -13.29 7.20
C ALA A 59 16.15 -13.82 5.76
N GLY A 60 15.04 -14.40 5.35
CA GLY A 60 14.79 -14.78 3.96
C GLY A 60 14.69 -16.27 3.69
N ASP A 61 14.50 -17.11 4.71
CA ASP A 61 14.23 -18.53 4.54
C ASP A 61 12.86 -18.73 3.88
N GLY A 62 12.83 -19.43 2.74
CA GLY A 62 11.61 -19.71 1.99
C GLY A 62 11.14 -18.53 1.12
N LEU A 63 9.86 -18.14 1.24
CA LEU A 63 9.25 -17.07 0.42
C LEU A 63 9.64 -15.65 0.85
N TYR A 64 10.54 -15.50 1.82
CA TYR A 64 10.88 -14.22 2.45
C TYR A 64 12.15 -13.57 1.90
N THR A 65 12.74 -14.12 0.83
CA THR A 65 13.96 -13.62 0.18
C THR A 65 13.88 -12.14 -0.15
N ASP A 66 12.70 -11.67 -0.55
CA ASP A 66 12.50 -10.31 -1.01
C ASP A 66 12.66 -9.31 0.13
N VAL A 67 12.14 -9.62 1.32
CA VAL A 67 12.26 -8.73 2.48
C VAL A 67 13.70 -8.59 2.92
N TYR A 68 14.45 -9.70 2.89
CA TYR A 68 15.88 -9.66 3.18
C TYR A 68 16.64 -8.82 2.16
N GLN A 69 16.32 -8.93 0.86
CA GLN A 69 16.97 -8.13 -0.17
C GLN A 69 16.76 -6.62 0.07
N HIS A 70 15.52 -6.19 0.36
CA HIS A 70 15.25 -4.79 0.67
C HIS A 70 15.96 -4.31 1.94
N TRP A 71 16.03 -5.17 2.95
CA TRP A 71 16.77 -4.90 4.17
C TRP A 71 18.27 -4.76 3.89
N GLN A 72 18.85 -5.66 3.09
CA GLN A 72 20.26 -5.64 2.73
C GLN A 72 20.63 -4.37 1.97
N ILE A 73 19.82 -3.97 0.99
CA ILE A 73 20.01 -2.72 0.25
C ILE A 73 19.99 -1.53 1.22
N ALA A 74 19.00 -1.46 2.12
CA ALA A 74 18.90 -0.38 3.08
C ALA A 74 20.09 -0.36 4.06
N TYR A 75 20.50 -1.52 4.56
CA TYR A 75 21.61 -1.67 5.50
C TYR A 75 22.92 -1.20 4.87
N LEU A 76 23.24 -1.73 3.68
CA LEU A 76 24.46 -1.34 2.96
C LEU A 76 24.41 0.13 2.53
N THR A 77 23.24 0.66 2.19
CA THR A 77 23.09 2.09 1.91
C THR A 77 23.45 2.93 3.12
N LYS A 78 22.91 2.60 4.30
CA LYS A 78 23.19 3.32 5.55
C LYS A 78 24.68 3.25 5.92
N GLU A 79 25.25 2.04 5.92
CA GLU A 79 26.60 1.80 6.43
C GLU A 79 27.71 2.21 5.43
N ILE A 80 27.46 2.07 4.12
CA ILE A 80 28.48 2.26 3.08
C ILE A 80 28.02 3.28 2.04
N GLY A 81 26.79 3.17 1.56
CA GLY A 81 26.27 3.97 0.45
C GLY A 81 26.43 5.47 0.67
N LEU A 82 25.89 5.97 1.79
CA LEU A 82 25.85 7.40 2.12
C LEU A 82 27.22 8.03 2.33
N SER A 83 28.24 7.25 2.73
CA SER A 83 29.62 7.74 2.84
C SER A 83 30.32 7.87 1.48
N HIS A 84 29.81 7.22 0.44
CA HIS A 84 30.31 7.26 -0.93
C HIS A 84 29.40 8.06 -1.88
N GLY A 85 28.44 8.81 -1.33
CA GLY A 85 27.49 9.67 -2.06
C GLY A 85 26.03 9.34 -1.77
N LEU A 86 25.09 10.12 -2.32
CA LEU A 86 23.65 9.87 -2.17
C LEU A 86 23.20 8.75 -3.12
N ARG A 87 23.67 7.52 -2.89
CA ARG A 87 23.27 6.34 -3.66
C ARG A 87 22.79 5.23 -2.76
N LEU A 88 21.75 4.53 -3.24
CA LEU A 88 21.45 3.19 -2.75
C LEU A 88 22.65 2.28 -3.04
N TRP A 89 22.89 1.33 -2.14
CA TRP A 89 24.00 0.41 -2.25
C TRP A 89 23.51 -1.03 -2.11
N ASP A 90 23.89 -1.86 -3.06
CA ASP A 90 23.73 -3.31 -3.05
C ASP A 90 24.99 -3.96 -3.64
N LEU A 91 25.22 -5.24 -3.35
CA LEU A 91 26.33 -6.03 -3.88
C LEU A 91 26.15 -6.41 -5.36
N LYS A 92 24.97 -6.20 -5.95
CA LYS A 92 24.65 -6.65 -7.31
C LYS A 92 23.94 -5.61 -8.20
N GLY A 93 23.72 -4.38 -7.72
CA GLY A 93 22.98 -3.37 -8.49
C GLY A 93 21.47 -3.65 -8.60
N VAL A 94 20.93 -4.47 -7.70
CA VAL A 94 19.54 -4.96 -7.77
C VAL A 94 18.55 -3.90 -7.28
N GLU A 95 19.03 -2.81 -6.67
CA GLU A 95 18.21 -1.67 -6.23
C GLU A 95 17.39 -1.03 -7.35
N TYR A 96 17.83 -1.14 -8.61
CA TYR A 96 17.08 -0.63 -9.77
C TYR A 96 15.97 -1.58 -10.23
N PHE A 97 16.08 -2.87 -9.93
CA PHE A 97 15.08 -3.87 -10.31
C PHE A 97 13.92 -3.92 -9.30
N TRP A 98 14.24 -3.86 -8.01
CA TRP A 98 13.25 -3.99 -6.92
C TRP A 98 12.59 -2.65 -6.52
N GLY A 99 13.02 -1.55 -7.14
CA GLY A 99 12.53 -0.21 -6.84
C GLY A 99 13.18 0.40 -5.61
N THR A 100 13.21 1.72 -5.57
CA THR A 100 14.00 2.49 -4.60
C THR A 100 13.22 2.92 -3.36
N LEU A 101 11.88 2.95 -3.43
CA LEU A 101 11.05 3.51 -2.36
C LEU A 101 11.16 2.68 -1.07
N HIS A 102 11.05 1.36 -1.17
CA HIS A 102 11.07 0.51 0.02
C HIS A 102 12.41 0.60 0.77
N PRO A 103 13.60 0.51 0.13
CA PRO A 103 14.87 0.68 0.82
C PRO A 103 15.08 2.10 1.35
N ILE A 104 14.64 3.15 0.65
CA ILE A 104 14.77 4.54 1.12
C ILE A 104 14.00 4.74 2.43
N VAL A 105 12.74 4.29 2.49
CA VAL A 105 11.94 4.39 3.72
C VAL A 105 12.62 3.63 4.86
N LEU A 106 13.17 2.45 4.57
CA LEU A 106 13.84 1.63 5.57
C LEU A 106 15.14 2.27 6.08
N VAL A 107 15.93 2.93 5.21
CA VAL A 107 17.09 3.74 5.63
C VAL A 107 16.67 4.85 6.57
N ILE A 108 15.58 5.57 6.27
CA ILE A 108 15.04 6.61 7.15
C ILE A 108 14.65 6.00 8.51
N LEU A 109 13.96 4.85 8.50
CA LEU A 109 13.60 4.14 9.73
C LEU A 109 14.85 3.75 10.54
N PHE A 110 15.93 3.31 9.90
CA PHE A 110 17.17 2.99 10.60
C PHE A 110 17.82 4.18 11.28
N PHE A 111 17.69 5.39 10.71
CA PHE A 111 18.17 6.61 11.35
C PHE A 111 17.26 7.07 12.49
N VAL A 112 15.95 7.06 12.27
CA VAL A 112 14.96 7.52 13.26
C VAL A 112 14.93 6.61 14.49
N THR A 113 15.02 5.29 14.29
CA THR A 113 14.99 4.30 15.38
C THR A 113 16.35 4.01 15.98
N GLY A 114 17.44 4.31 15.27
CA GLY A 114 18.79 3.89 15.63
C GLY A 114 19.04 2.38 15.51
N SER A 115 18.08 1.60 15.01
CA SER A 115 18.17 0.15 14.86
C SER A 115 18.30 -0.26 13.39
N THR A 116 19.00 -1.35 13.12
CA THR A 116 19.09 -1.99 11.78
C THR A 116 18.38 -3.34 11.76
N ASP A 117 17.46 -3.55 12.68
CA ASP A 117 16.72 -4.81 12.83
C ASP A 117 15.83 -5.08 11.60
N ILE A 118 15.80 -6.33 11.13
CA ILE A 118 14.98 -6.75 10.00
C ILE A 118 13.48 -6.65 10.31
N VAL A 119 13.09 -6.68 11.58
CA VAL A 119 11.72 -6.45 12.03
C VAL A 119 11.20 -5.09 11.55
N LEU A 120 12.06 -4.08 11.38
CA LEU A 120 11.66 -2.78 10.83
C LEU A 120 11.14 -2.89 9.40
N ALA A 121 11.71 -3.78 8.58
CA ALA A 121 11.19 -4.06 7.24
C ALA A 121 9.79 -4.69 7.31
N ARG A 122 9.54 -5.58 8.28
CA ARG A 122 8.22 -6.20 8.50
C ARG A 122 7.18 -5.18 8.94
N ILE A 123 7.55 -4.30 9.88
CA ILE A 123 6.69 -3.23 10.37
C ILE A 123 6.37 -2.25 9.24
N GLN A 124 7.35 -1.92 8.39
CA GLN A 124 7.13 -1.10 7.21
C GLN A 124 6.07 -1.73 6.28
N SER A 125 6.26 -3.00 5.88
CA SER A 125 5.28 -3.69 5.02
C SER A 125 3.90 -3.77 5.68
N LEU A 126 3.83 -4.06 6.98
CA LEU A 126 2.58 -4.09 7.73
C LEU A 126 1.86 -2.73 7.70
N ALA A 127 2.59 -1.64 7.94
CA ALA A 127 2.03 -0.29 7.94
C ALA A 127 1.47 0.09 6.57
N PHE A 128 2.25 -0.11 5.49
CA PHE A 128 1.79 0.22 4.13
C PHE A 128 0.67 -0.70 3.65
N GLY A 129 0.70 -1.99 4.00
CA GLY A 129 -0.41 -2.92 3.73
C GLY A 129 -1.69 -2.48 4.42
N SER A 130 -1.63 -2.10 5.70
CA SER A 130 -2.78 -1.58 6.45
C SER A 130 -3.31 -0.24 5.89
N LEU A 131 -2.42 0.69 5.53
CA LEU A 131 -2.81 1.95 4.89
C LEU A 131 -3.49 1.72 3.53
N SER A 132 -3.03 0.74 2.78
CA SER A 132 -3.63 0.39 1.50
C SER A 132 -5.05 -0.17 1.65
N VAL A 133 -5.34 -0.92 2.71
CA VAL A 133 -6.71 -1.36 3.03
C VAL A 133 -7.63 -0.15 3.31
N VAL A 134 -7.14 0.85 4.05
CA VAL A 134 -7.89 2.10 4.28
C VAL A 134 -8.13 2.86 2.97
N LEU A 135 -7.12 2.88 2.09
CA LEU A 135 -7.24 3.48 0.75
C LEU A 135 -8.31 2.76 -0.09
N VAL A 136 -8.33 1.43 -0.08
CA VAL A 136 -9.34 0.61 -0.77
C VAL A 136 -10.74 0.98 -0.29
N PHE A 137 -10.95 1.08 1.02
CA PHE A 137 -12.25 1.49 1.58
C PHE A 137 -12.72 2.82 0.98
N HIS A 138 -11.85 3.84 1.05
CA HIS A 138 -12.20 5.17 0.58
C HIS A 138 -12.39 5.25 -0.93
N LEU A 139 -11.60 4.52 -1.70
CA LEU A 139 -11.73 4.47 -3.15
C LEU A 139 -13.06 3.82 -3.54
N CYS A 140 -13.38 2.67 -2.94
CA CYS A 140 -14.64 1.98 -3.18
C CYS A 140 -15.85 2.82 -2.72
N GLN A 141 -15.75 3.50 -1.59
CA GLN A 141 -16.80 4.37 -1.07
C GLN A 141 -17.03 5.58 -2.00
N ARG A 142 -15.94 6.14 -2.56
CA ARG A 142 -15.99 7.31 -3.44
C ARG A 142 -16.59 7.01 -4.81
N TYR A 143 -16.23 5.87 -5.41
CA TYR A 143 -16.59 5.56 -6.80
C TYR A 143 -17.76 4.59 -6.94
N TRP A 144 -18.13 3.87 -5.87
CA TRP A 144 -19.30 2.98 -5.84
C TRP A 144 -20.21 3.34 -4.67
N ASN A 145 -20.19 2.54 -3.60
CA ASN A 145 -21.05 2.71 -2.44
C ASN A 145 -20.46 2.03 -1.21
N LEU A 146 -21.11 2.23 -0.05
CA LEU A 146 -20.67 1.70 1.23
C LEU A 146 -20.60 0.17 1.24
N SER A 147 -21.56 -0.53 0.63
CA SER A 147 -21.59 -2.00 0.63
C SER A 147 -20.39 -2.58 -0.13
N VAL A 148 -20.04 -1.99 -1.28
CA VAL A 148 -18.83 -2.36 -2.04
C VAL A 148 -17.58 -2.07 -1.24
N ALA A 149 -17.51 -0.90 -0.59
CA ALA A 149 -16.38 -0.53 0.26
C ALA A 149 -16.17 -1.51 1.41
N LEU A 150 -17.23 -1.88 2.13
CA LEU A 150 -17.15 -2.85 3.23
C LEU A 150 -16.70 -4.23 2.76
N ALA A 151 -17.26 -4.73 1.66
CA ALA A 151 -16.89 -6.03 1.10
C ALA A 151 -15.42 -6.07 0.63
N ALA A 152 -15.00 -5.06 -0.14
CA ALA A 152 -13.62 -4.94 -0.62
C ALA A 152 -12.61 -4.79 0.53
N THR A 153 -12.97 -4.02 1.55
CA THR A 153 -12.12 -3.79 2.73
C THR A 153 -11.99 -5.05 3.57
N ALA A 154 -13.08 -5.78 3.81
CA ALA A 154 -13.03 -7.06 4.50
C ALA A 154 -12.13 -8.06 3.75
N PHE A 155 -12.30 -8.15 2.43
CA PHE A 155 -11.43 -8.99 1.59
C PHE A 155 -9.95 -8.60 1.72
N ALA A 156 -9.63 -7.31 1.55
CA ALA A 156 -8.24 -6.82 1.62
C ALA A 156 -7.63 -6.87 3.04
N ALA A 157 -8.45 -6.79 4.08
CA ALA A 157 -8.00 -6.89 5.47
C ALA A 157 -7.60 -8.32 5.84
N PHE A 158 -8.35 -9.33 5.36
CA PHE A 158 -8.18 -10.74 5.72
C PHE A 158 -7.43 -11.57 4.68
N ALA A 159 -7.02 -11.00 3.55
CA ALA A 159 -6.11 -11.61 2.61
C ALA A 159 -4.67 -11.16 2.92
N PRO A 160 -3.93 -11.88 3.80
CA PRO A 160 -2.64 -11.40 4.32
C PRO A 160 -1.55 -11.26 3.25
N THR A 161 -1.72 -11.89 2.09
CA THR A 161 -0.78 -11.81 0.96
C THR A 161 -1.19 -10.78 -0.10
N SER A 162 -2.39 -10.20 -0.03
CA SER A 162 -2.91 -9.41 -1.15
C SER A 162 -2.58 -7.93 -1.11
N VAL A 163 -2.11 -7.40 0.03
CA VAL A 163 -1.62 -6.01 0.18
C VAL A 163 -0.69 -5.82 1.36
#